data_AF-A0A969D3I9-F1
#
_entry.id   AF-A0A969D3I9-F1
#
_cell.length_a   1.000
_cell.length_b   1.000
_cell.length_c   1.000
_cell.angle_alpha   90.00
_cell.angle_beta   90.00
_cell.angle_gamma   90.00
#
_symmetry.space_group_name_H-M   'P 1'
#
loop_
_entity.id
_entity.type
_entity.pdbx_description
1 polymer ?
#
loop_
_entity_poly.entity_id
_entity_poly.type
_entity_poly.pdbx_seq_one_letter_code
_entity_poly.pdbx_strand_id
1 'polypeptide(L)'
;ATAWQAAQDLTKIAQASTSAWNGTIVGLEDAIQQAYKLGTDRPLYLKAQALIARWQGEIGNVRLLQEAQARAKTGDLQDLTSAVSQAQQVASNSDQFEVAQQEIEEWQSSIETRQDQPILDRADQLALSGNRSGLQAAIKEAQKFDQSGSSIKKPNSGLPIGKIS
;
A
#
# COMPACT_ATOMS: atom_id res chain seq x y z
N ALA A 1 -43.09 -3.96 14.27
CA ALA A 1 -42.55 -3.67 12.92
C ALA A 1 -43.23 -4.61 11.92
N THR A 2 -43.66 -4.11 10.76
CA THR A 2 -44.31 -4.94 9.73
C THR A 2 -43.29 -5.48 8.72
N ALA A 3 -43.59 -6.62 8.08
CA ALA A 3 -42.76 -7.15 6.99
C ALA A 3 -42.58 -6.14 5.85
N TRP A 4 -43.60 -5.31 5.60
CA TRP A 4 -43.54 -4.21 4.61
C TRP A 4 -42.50 -3.14 4.96
N GLN A 5 -42.39 -2.74 6.23
CA GLN A 5 -41.37 -1.78 6.66
C GLN A 5 -39.95 -2.35 6.49
N ALA A 6 -39.76 -3.62 6.85
CA ALA A 6 -38.46 -4.29 6.69
C ALA A 6 -38.04 -4.39 5.21
N ALA A 7 -38.98 -4.70 4.30
CA ALA A 7 -38.71 -4.74 2.86
C ALA A 7 -38.28 -3.37 2.32
N GLN A 8 -38.96 -2.29 2.73
CA GLN A 8 -38.57 -0.92 2.36
C GLN A 8 -37.18 -0.54 2.88
N ASP A 9 -36.86 -0.95 4.12
CA ASP A 9 -35.57 -0.67 4.75
C ASP A 9 -34.42 -1.39 4.04
N LEU A 10 -34.65 -2.63 3.59
CA LEU A 10 -33.68 -3.37 2.78
C LEU A 10 -33.31 -2.63 1.50
N THR A 11 -34.30 -2.07 0.80
CA THR A 11 -34.04 -1.28 -0.42
C THR A 11 -33.18 -0.06 -0.12
N LYS A 12 -33.46 0.67 0.98
CA LYS A 12 -32.66 1.83 1.39
C LYS A 12 -31.21 1.45 1.75
N ILE A 13 -31.04 0.34 2.48
CA ILE A 13 -29.72 -0.19 2.82
C ILE A 13 -28.96 -0.63 1.57
N ALA A 14 -29.65 -1.25 0.61
CA ALA A 14 -29.03 -1.67 -0.65
C ALA A 14 -28.53 -0.46 -1.46
N GLN A 15 -29.35 0.60 -1.57
CA GLN A 15 -28.96 1.86 -2.23
C GLN A 15 -27.74 2.49 -1.57
N ALA A 16 -27.74 2.61 -0.24
CA ALA A 16 -26.59 3.11 0.51
C ALA A 16 -25.34 2.25 0.24
N SER A 17 -25.49 0.93 0.24
CA SER A 17 -24.38 0.01 -0.01
C SER A 17 -23.80 0.15 -1.42
N THR A 18 -24.63 0.45 -2.42
CA THR A 18 -24.16 0.71 -3.80
C THR A 18 -23.25 1.92 -3.87
N SER A 19 -23.54 2.99 -3.13
CA SER A 19 -22.66 4.17 -3.08
C SER A 19 -21.28 3.84 -2.52
N ALA A 20 -21.19 2.89 -1.58
CA ALA A 20 -19.93 2.46 -0.97
C ALA A 20 -19.10 1.49 -1.83
N TRP A 21 -19.63 0.95 -2.93
CA TRP A 21 -18.99 -0.15 -3.67
C TRP A 21 -17.58 0.15 -4.20
N ASN A 22 -17.31 1.40 -4.56
CA ASN A 22 -16.00 1.78 -5.08
C ASN A 22 -14.98 2.12 -3.97
N GLY A 23 -15.38 2.06 -2.69
CA GLY A 23 -14.51 2.36 -1.54
C GLY A 23 -13.98 3.80 -1.51
N THR A 24 -14.49 4.71 -2.35
CA THR A 24 -14.04 6.11 -2.34
C THR A 24 -14.61 6.84 -1.13
N ILE A 25 -13.88 7.83 -0.61
CA ILE A 25 -14.36 8.66 0.52
C ILE A 25 -15.74 9.25 0.20
N VAL A 26 -15.92 9.81 -1.01
CA VAL A 26 -17.21 10.38 -1.44
C VAL A 26 -18.33 9.34 -1.45
N GLY A 27 -18.06 8.14 -1.99
CA GLY A 27 -19.05 7.06 -2.02
C GLY A 27 -19.41 6.53 -0.63
N LEU A 28 -18.42 6.40 0.26
CA LEU A 28 -18.60 6.00 1.64
C LEU A 28 -19.37 7.06 2.45
N GLU A 29 -19.07 8.34 2.26
CA GLU A 29 -19.81 9.44 2.87
C GLU A 29 -21.27 9.46 2.40
N ASP A 30 -21.53 9.29 1.11
CA ASP A 30 -22.89 9.20 0.57
C ASP A 30 -23.64 7.98 1.13
N ALA A 31 -23.00 6.82 1.21
CA ALA A 31 -23.56 5.62 1.84
C ALA A 31 -23.98 5.88 3.30
N ILE A 32 -23.11 6.52 4.08
CA ILE A 32 -23.38 6.92 5.47
C ILE A 32 -24.59 7.86 5.54
N GLN A 33 -24.64 8.90 4.71
CA GLN A 33 -25.76 9.85 4.67
C GLN A 33 -27.08 9.18 4.32
N GLN A 34 -27.07 8.23 3.38
CA GLN A 34 -28.26 7.46 3.02
C GLN A 34 -28.73 6.55 4.15
N ALA A 35 -27.81 5.86 4.83
CA ALA A 35 -28.14 4.99 5.96
C ALA A 35 -28.67 5.76 7.18
N TYR A 36 -28.20 7.01 7.42
CA TYR A 36 -28.74 7.87 8.48
C TYR A 36 -30.21 8.24 8.31
N LYS A 37 -30.75 8.16 7.09
CA LYS A 37 -32.19 8.43 6.83
C LYS A 37 -33.10 7.34 7.41
N LEU A 38 -32.54 6.23 7.88
CA LEU A 38 -33.31 5.18 8.53
C LEU A 38 -33.56 5.55 10.00
N GLY A 39 -34.83 5.82 10.33
CA GLY A 39 -35.25 6.19 11.68
C GLY A 39 -34.93 5.12 12.73
N THR A 40 -34.78 5.55 13.98
CA THR A 40 -34.45 4.71 15.14
C THR A 40 -35.53 3.69 15.49
N ASP A 41 -36.77 3.93 15.06
CA ASP A 41 -37.94 3.07 15.22
C ASP A 41 -38.04 1.95 14.16
N ARG A 42 -37.14 1.96 13.16
CA ARG A 42 -37.19 1.04 12.03
C ARG A 42 -36.57 -0.32 12.37
N PRO A 43 -37.15 -1.43 11.87
CA PRO A 43 -36.67 -2.78 12.18
C PRO A 43 -35.22 -3.05 11.78
N LEU A 44 -34.68 -2.38 10.75
CA LEU A 44 -33.28 -2.56 10.33
C LEU A 44 -32.33 -1.44 10.79
N TYR A 45 -32.74 -0.63 11.76
CA TYR A 45 -31.92 0.46 12.29
C TYR A 45 -30.54 -0.01 12.76
N LEU A 46 -30.47 -1.07 13.57
CA LEU A 46 -29.21 -1.60 14.08
C LEU A 46 -28.26 -2.07 12.96
N LYS A 47 -28.83 -2.63 11.88
CA LYS A 47 -28.05 -3.01 10.69
C LYS A 47 -27.48 -1.80 9.98
N ALA A 48 -28.26 -0.73 9.84
CA ALA A 48 -27.79 0.53 9.27
C ALA A 48 -26.66 1.15 10.11
N GLN A 49 -26.79 1.15 11.45
CA GLN A 49 -25.74 1.65 12.35
C GLN A 49 -24.43 0.85 12.23
N ALA A 50 -24.51 -0.47 12.13
CA ALA A 50 -23.32 -1.31 11.92
C ALA A 50 -22.61 -1.00 10.58
N LEU A 51 -23.37 -0.76 9.51
CA LEU A 51 -22.81 -0.36 8.22
C LEU A 51 -22.16 1.02 8.28
N ILE A 52 -22.80 1.99 8.94
CA ILE A 52 -22.25 3.33 9.16
C ILE A 52 -20.90 3.23 9.87
N ALA A 53 -20.83 2.48 10.97
CA ALA A 53 -19.57 2.30 11.71
C ALA A 53 -18.47 1.67 10.84
N ARG A 54 -18.82 0.67 10.01
CA ARG A 54 -17.87 0.07 9.06
C ARG A 54 -17.36 1.09 8.04
N TRP A 55 -18.26 1.83 7.39
CA TRP A 55 -17.87 2.82 6.36
C TRP A 55 -17.06 3.98 6.95
N GLN A 56 -17.37 4.42 8.17
CA GLN A 56 -16.57 5.43 8.87
C GLN A 56 -15.13 4.96 9.12
N GLY A 57 -14.95 3.70 9.53
CA GLY A 57 -13.62 3.09 9.65
C GLY A 57 -12.90 3.03 8.30
N GLU A 58 -13.61 2.64 7.25
CA GLU A 58 -13.04 2.54 5.91
C GLU A 58 -12.58 3.90 5.34
N ILE A 59 -13.31 4.99 5.62
CA ILE A 59 -12.84 6.35 5.27
C ILE A 59 -11.47 6.64 5.89
N GLY A 60 -11.23 6.19 7.13
CA GLY A 60 -9.93 6.32 7.80
C GLY A 60 -8.82 5.55 7.06
N ASN A 61 -9.10 4.31 6.68
CA ASN A 61 -8.15 3.47 5.93
C ASN A 61 -7.82 4.06 4.55
N VAL A 62 -8.83 4.57 3.84
CA VAL A 62 -8.65 5.23 2.54
C VAL A 62 -7.76 6.47 2.68
N ARG A 63 -7.95 7.27 3.74
CA ARG A 63 -7.10 8.44 4.01
C ARG A 63 -5.66 8.04 4.31
N LEU A 64 -5.45 7.03 5.16
CA LEU A 64 -4.12 6.51 5.47
C LEU A 64 -3.37 6.09 4.20
N LEU A 65 -4.03 5.35 3.31
CA LEU A 65 -3.44 4.91 2.06
C LEU A 65 -3.14 6.10 1.12
N GLN A 66 -4.08 7.05 0.98
CA GLN A 66 -3.87 8.23 0.13
C GLN A 66 -2.73 9.13 0.63
N GLU A 67 -2.60 9.30 1.94
CA GLU A 67 -1.48 10.05 2.55
C GLU A 67 -0.15 9.34 2.32
N ALA A 68 -0.12 8.01 2.48
CA ALA A 68 1.06 7.20 2.18
C ALA A 68 1.49 7.36 0.71
N GLN A 69 0.55 7.20 -0.23
CA GLN A 69 0.78 7.39 -1.66
C GLN A 69 1.29 8.81 -1.97
N ALA A 70 0.73 9.84 -1.34
CA ALA A 70 1.14 11.22 -1.56
C ALA A 70 2.60 11.45 -1.16
N ARG A 71 3.07 10.83 -0.07
CA ARG A 71 4.47 10.91 0.38
C ARG A 71 5.40 10.17 -0.57
N ALA A 72 5.03 8.96 -0.97
CA ALA A 72 5.84 8.14 -1.85
C ALA A 72 6.14 8.80 -3.22
N LYS A 73 5.35 9.81 -3.65
CA LYS A 73 5.54 10.52 -4.93
C LYS A 73 6.90 11.19 -5.10
N THR A 74 7.52 11.68 -4.02
CA THR A 74 8.87 12.29 -4.11
C THR A 74 9.92 11.22 -4.39
N GLY A 75 9.68 10.01 -3.88
CA GLY A 75 10.62 8.91 -3.91
C GLY A 75 11.80 9.09 -2.95
N ASP A 76 11.88 10.14 -2.15
CA ASP A 76 13.02 10.31 -1.25
C ASP A 76 12.97 9.30 -0.09
N LEU A 77 14.15 8.91 0.42
CA LEU A 77 14.27 7.86 1.43
C LEU A 77 13.39 8.12 2.67
N GLN A 78 13.34 9.36 3.13
CA GLN A 78 12.53 9.77 4.27
C GLN A 78 11.03 9.65 3.97
N ASP A 79 10.60 10.08 2.78
CA ASP A 79 9.19 10.08 2.39
C ASP A 79 8.69 8.66 2.12
N LEU A 80 9.50 7.81 1.48
CA LEU A 80 9.19 6.39 1.31
C LEU A 80 9.05 5.67 2.66
N THR A 81 9.96 5.96 3.62
CA THR A 81 9.87 5.40 4.97
C THR A 81 8.58 5.85 5.67
N SER A 82 8.21 7.13 5.49
CA SER A 82 6.97 7.69 6.02
C SER A 82 5.73 7.08 5.36
N ALA A 83 5.77 6.84 4.04
CA ALA A 83 4.72 6.19 3.28
C ALA A 83 4.47 4.77 3.79
N VAL A 84 5.53 3.96 3.94
CA VAL A 84 5.45 2.62 4.52
C VAL A 84 4.81 2.65 5.92
N SER A 85 5.25 3.57 6.78
CA SER A 85 4.71 3.68 8.14
C SER A 85 3.22 4.08 8.18
N GLN A 86 2.73 4.86 7.21
CA GLN A 86 1.30 5.19 7.09
C GLN A 86 0.50 4.03 6.54
N ALA A 87 0.93 3.39 5.45
CA ALA A 87 0.22 2.27 4.86
C ALA A 87 0.14 1.06 5.83
N GLN A 88 1.12 0.87 6.71
CA GLN A 88 1.09 -0.16 7.75
C GLN A 88 -0.03 0.03 8.78
N GLN A 89 -0.60 1.24 8.89
CA GLN A 89 -1.72 1.52 9.78
C GLN A 89 -3.08 1.14 9.17
N VAL A 90 -3.13 0.84 7.86
CA VAL A 90 -4.35 0.33 7.22
C VAL A 90 -4.74 -0.99 7.86
N ALA A 91 -5.97 -1.06 8.37
CA ALA A 91 -6.45 -2.23 9.09
C ALA A 91 -6.53 -3.46 8.18
N SER A 92 -6.21 -4.65 8.71
CA SER A 92 -6.21 -5.90 7.93
C SER A 92 -7.57 -6.36 7.43
N ASN A 93 -8.65 -5.81 7.99
CA ASN A 93 -10.02 -6.05 7.54
C ASN A 93 -10.58 -4.93 6.64
N SER A 94 -9.74 -3.95 6.26
CA SER A 94 -10.09 -2.89 5.32
C SER A 94 -10.12 -3.41 3.89
N ASP A 95 -10.97 -2.80 3.06
CA ASP A 95 -10.97 -3.08 1.63
C ASP A 95 -9.70 -2.51 0.95
N GLN A 96 -8.93 -1.63 1.63
CA GLN A 96 -7.64 -1.08 1.16
C GLN A 96 -6.42 -1.95 1.50
N PHE A 97 -6.57 -3.00 2.32
CA PHE A 97 -5.42 -3.67 2.91
C PHE A 97 -4.49 -4.30 1.86
N GLU A 98 -5.04 -4.98 0.85
CA GLU A 98 -4.24 -5.64 -0.18
C GLU A 98 -3.41 -4.63 -0.98
N VAL A 99 -4.01 -3.50 -1.37
CA VAL A 99 -3.32 -2.40 -2.06
C VAL A 99 -2.23 -1.82 -1.18
N ALA A 100 -2.52 -1.58 0.10
CA ALA A 100 -1.54 -1.07 1.05
C ALA A 100 -0.32 -2.01 1.19
N GLN A 101 -0.54 -3.33 1.28
CA GLN A 101 0.55 -4.30 1.35
C GLN A 101 1.40 -4.32 0.08
N GLN A 102 0.77 -4.30 -1.09
CA GLN A 102 1.50 -4.25 -2.35
C GLN A 102 2.39 -3.00 -2.44
N GLU A 103 1.83 -1.82 -2.12
CA GLU A 103 2.59 -0.57 -2.15
C GLU A 103 3.72 -0.53 -1.11
N ILE A 104 3.50 -1.12 0.08
CA ILE A 104 4.56 -1.28 1.09
C ILE A 104 5.74 -2.07 0.52
N GLU A 105 5.49 -3.20 -0.15
CA GLU A 105 6.55 -4.02 -0.75
C GLU A 105 7.34 -3.23 -1.81
N GLU A 106 6.63 -2.47 -2.65
CA GLU A 106 7.24 -1.64 -3.70
C GLU A 106 8.11 -0.50 -3.11
N TRP A 107 7.61 0.18 -2.07
CA TRP A 107 8.36 1.25 -1.40
C TRP A 107 9.53 0.72 -0.59
N GLN A 108 9.40 -0.44 0.05
CA GLN A 108 10.51 -1.10 0.75
C GLN A 108 11.65 -1.46 -0.21
N SER A 109 11.33 -2.02 -1.38
CA SER A 109 12.34 -2.28 -2.42
C SER A 109 13.01 -0.99 -2.92
N SER A 110 12.23 0.08 -3.03
CA SER A 110 12.73 1.42 -3.40
C SER A 110 13.63 2.06 -2.33
N ILE A 111 13.37 1.76 -1.06
CA ILE A 111 14.19 2.18 0.09
C ILE A 111 15.53 1.44 0.06
N GLU A 112 15.51 0.10 -0.05
CA GLU A 112 16.70 -0.75 -0.13
C GLU A 112 17.63 -0.28 -1.25
N THR A 113 17.09 -0.12 -2.47
CA THR A 113 17.85 0.35 -3.63
C THR A 113 18.55 1.68 -3.36
N ARG A 114 17.86 2.64 -2.72
CA ARG A 114 18.43 3.96 -2.42
C ARG A 114 19.50 3.93 -1.33
N GLN A 115 19.36 3.05 -0.35
CA GLN A 115 20.37 2.87 0.69
C GLN A 115 21.63 2.20 0.13
N ASP A 116 21.45 1.29 -0.83
CA ASP A 116 22.52 0.51 -1.42
C ASP A 116 23.28 1.26 -2.53
N GLN A 117 22.61 2.13 -3.29
CA GLN A 117 23.21 2.82 -4.44
C GLN A 117 24.56 3.52 -4.13
N PRO A 118 24.73 4.27 -3.02
CA PRO A 118 26.00 4.91 -2.71
C PRO A 118 27.16 3.93 -2.46
N ILE A 119 26.86 2.72 -1.97
CA ILE A 119 27.86 1.66 -1.75
C ILE A 119 28.35 1.15 -3.11
N LEU A 120 27.41 0.89 -4.02
CA LEU A 120 27.70 0.42 -5.38
C LEU A 120 28.46 1.49 -6.19
N ASP A 121 28.02 2.74 -6.14
CA ASP A 121 28.68 3.86 -6.82
C ASP A 121 30.14 4.01 -6.35
N ARG A 122 30.39 3.85 -5.05
CA ARG A 122 31.75 3.92 -4.49
C ARG A 122 32.59 2.71 -4.87
N ALA A 123 32.00 1.52 -4.91
CA ALA A 123 32.68 0.33 -5.39
C ALA A 123 33.13 0.50 -6.86
N ASP A 124 32.24 1.02 -7.71
CA ASP A 124 32.54 1.29 -9.12
C ASP A 124 33.68 2.32 -9.27
N GLN A 125 33.63 3.43 -8.51
CA GLN A 125 34.70 4.43 -8.52
C GLN A 125 36.08 3.84 -8.14
N LEU A 126 36.11 2.92 -7.17
CA LEU A 126 37.36 2.24 -6.77
C LEU A 126 37.86 1.29 -7.86
N ALA A 127 36.94 0.60 -8.54
CA ALA A 127 37.26 -0.32 -9.62
C ALA A 127 37.82 0.39 -10.87
N LEU A 128 37.35 1.62 -11.16
CA LEU A 128 37.81 2.43 -12.29
C LEU A 128 39.31 2.73 -12.26
N SER A 129 39.96 2.66 -11.09
CA SER A 129 41.43 2.82 -11.00
C SER A 129 42.22 1.72 -11.71
N GLY A 130 41.57 0.61 -12.11
CA GLY A 130 42.09 -0.44 -12.98
C GLY A 130 43.26 -1.25 -12.42
N ASN A 131 43.69 -0.96 -11.18
CA ASN A 131 44.80 -1.65 -10.53
C ASN A 131 44.30 -2.64 -9.47
N ARG A 132 45.15 -3.62 -9.12
CA ARG A 132 44.80 -4.67 -8.16
C ARG A 132 44.32 -4.13 -6.81
N SER A 133 44.90 -3.04 -6.33
CA SER A 133 44.52 -2.43 -5.06
C SER A 133 43.11 -1.82 -5.11
N GLY A 134 42.76 -1.15 -6.20
CA GLY A 134 41.45 -0.56 -6.41
C GLY A 134 40.35 -1.60 -6.58
N LEU A 135 40.62 -2.67 -7.33
CA LEU A 135 39.69 -3.80 -7.45
C LEU A 135 39.44 -4.47 -6.09
N GLN A 136 40.48 -4.64 -5.27
CA GLN A 136 40.32 -5.21 -3.93
C GLN A 136 39.55 -4.28 -2.99
N ALA A 137 39.73 -2.95 -3.13
CA ALA A 137 38.95 -1.96 -2.40
C ALA A 137 37.48 -1.94 -2.85
N ALA A 138 37.21 -2.05 -4.15
CA ALA A 138 35.86 -2.14 -4.71
C ALA A 138 35.08 -3.33 -4.16
N ILE A 139 35.71 -4.52 -4.14
CA ILE A 139 35.11 -5.74 -3.57
C ILE A 139 34.77 -5.53 -2.09
N LYS A 140 35.69 -4.94 -1.32
CA LYS A 140 35.46 -4.66 0.11
C LYS A 140 34.31 -3.68 0.33
N GLU A 141 34.14 -2.71 -0.57
CA GLU A 141 33.02 -1.76 -0.50
C GLU A 141 31.70 -2.46 -0.85
N ALA A 142 31.67 -3.22 -1.95
CA ALA A 142 30.49 -3.99 -2.38
C ALA A 142 30.05 -5.06 -1.36
N GLN A 143 30.96 -5.59 -0.54
CA GLN A 143 30.59 -6.51 0.54
C GLN A 143 29.68 -5.87 1.62
N LYS A 144 29.63 -4.53 1.70
CA LYS A 144 28.70 -3.84 2.61
C LYS A 144 27.25 -3.91 2.14
N PHE A 145 27.03 -4.09 0.84
CA PHE A 145 25.71 -4.33 0.24
C PHE A 145 25.15 -5.71 0.66
N ASP A 146 25.95 -6.77 0.62
CA ASP A 146 25.51 -8.12 1.04
C ASP A 146 25.06 -8.19 2.51
N GLN A 147 25.49 -7.23 3.34
CA GLN A 147 25.16 -7.15 4.76
C GLN A 147 23.95 -6.26 5.08
N SER A 148 23.48 -5.41 4.14
CA SER A 148 22.35 -4.49 4.37
C SER A 148 20.97 -5.15 4.29
N GLY A 149 20.91 -6.45 3.93
CA GLY A 149 19.68 -7.24 3.89
C GLY A 149 19.09 -7.45 2.50
N SER A 150 19.78 -7.00 1.44
CA SER A 150 19.40 -7.20 0.04
C SER A 150 19.48 -8.68 -0.34
N SER A 151 18.46 -9.45 0.04
CA SER A 151 18.24 -10.80 -0.45
C SER A 151 17.87 -10.67 -1.92
N ILE A 152 18.86 -10.75 -2.80
CA ILE A 152 18.67 -10.78 -4.25
C ILE A 152 17.54 -11.79 -4.57
N LYS A 153 16.31 -11.30 -4.76
CA LYS A 153 15.31 -11.98 -5.59
C LYS A 153 15.93 -11.93 -6.97
N LYS A 154 16.60 -13.03 -7.34
CA LYS A 154 17.30 -13.18 -8.62
C LYS A 154 16.43 -12.59 -9.72
N PRO A 155 16.92 -11.63 -10.51
CA PRO A 155 16.22 -11.27 -11.74
C PRO A 155 16.04 -12.57 -12.51
N ASN A 156 14.80 -12.85 -12.90
CA ASN A 156 14.46 -13.96 -13.78
C ASN A 156 15.24 -13.77 -15.09
N SER A 157 16.46 -14.32 -15.15
CA SER A 157 17.37 -14.21 -16.29
C SER A 157 16.91 -15.17 -17.38
N GLY A 158 15.78 -14.85 -17.99
CA GLY A 158 15.39 -15.35 -19.29
C GLY A 158 16.08 -14.54 -20.37
N LEU A 159 17.38 -14.76 -20.59
CA LEU A 159 18.03 -14.42 -21.85
C LEU A 159 18.56 -15.72 -22.47
N PRO A 160 18.11 -16.07 -23.69
CA PRO A 160 18.55 -17.28 -24.36
C PRO A 160 20.01 -17.10 -24.77
N ILE A 161 20.88 -17.92 -24.19
CA ILE A 161 22.26 -18.02 -24.65
C ILE A 161 22.20 -18.67 -26.05
N GLY A 162 22.32 -17.82 -27.08
CA GLY A 162 22.56 -18.27 -28.44
C GLY A 162 23.81 -19.14 -28.44
N LYS A 163 23.65 -20.42 -28.81
CA LYS A 163 24.77 -21.32 -29.05
C LYS A 163 25.54 -20.81 -30.26
N ILE A 164 26.78 -20.40 -30.02
CA ILE A 164 27.77 -20.27 -31.07
C ILE A 164 28.39 -21.66 -31.22
N SER A 165 28.17 -22.29 -32.37
CA SER A 165 28.93 -23.42 -32.89
C SER A 165 29.09 -23.22 -34.39
#